data_AF-A0A429JIR1-F1
#
_entry.id   AF-A0A429JIR1-F1
#
_cell.length_a   1.000
_cell.length_b   1.000
_cell.length_c   1.000
_cell.angle_alpha   90.00
_cell.angle_beta   90.00
_cell.angle_gamma   90.00
#
_symmetry.space_group_name_H-M   'P 1'
#
loop_
_entity.id
_entity.type
_entity.pdbx_description
1 polymer ?
#
loop_
_entity_poly.entity_id
_entity_poly.type
_entity_poly.pdbx_seq_one_letter_code
_entity_poly.pdbx_strand_id
1 'polypeptide(L)' 'MTGALFVDLGEGREDKRTGRIRWSRPPRARYECLLCHTTEGPVTGPTAVARFVATIRTTHPTRCTTTHEGARAA' A
#
# COMPACT_ATOMS: atom_id res chain seq x y z
N MET A 1 -7.88 9.62 -6.11
CA MET A 1 -7.48 8.23 -5.81
C MET A 1 -8.74 7.51 -5.37
N THR A 2 -9.27 6.60 -6.19
CA THR A 2 -10.50 5.88 -5.90
C THR A 2 -10.14 4.43 -5.57
N GLY A 3 -9.66 4.22 -4.35
CA GLY A 3 -9.15 2.95 -3.87
C GLY A 3 -8.73 3.02 -2.40
N ALA A 4 -8.59 1.87 -1.75
CA ALA A 4 -8.18 1.75 -0.36
C ALA A 4 -6.69 1.38 -0.27
N LEU A 5 -5.91 2.22 0.42
CA LEU A 5 -4.53 1.92 0.79
C LEU A 5 -4.48 1.45 2.24
N PHE A 6 -4.12 0.19 2.43
CA PHE A 6 -3.97 -0.41 3.75
C PHE A 6 -2.50 -0.40 4.13
N VAL A 7 -2.18 0.20 5.28
CA VAL A 7 -0.82 0.22 5.85
C VAL A 7 -0.87 -0.28 7.27
N ASP A 8 -0.21 -1.41 7.53
CA ASP A 8 0.11 -1.90 8.86
C ASP A 8 1.52 -1.43 9.20
N LEU A 9 1.68 -0.63 10.25
CA LEU A 9 2.99 -0.12 10.68
C LEU A 9 3.85 -1.19 11.37
N GLY A 10 3.27 -2.37 11.61
CA GLY A 10 3.94 -3.47 12.27
C GLY A 10 4.18 -3.19 13.75
N GLU A 11 5.10 -3.95 14.32
CA GLU A 11 5.58 -3.84 15.68
C GLU A 11 7.10 -4.10 15.70
N GLY A 12 7.83 -3.24 16.40
CA GLY A 12 9.27 -3.38 16.54
C GLY A 12 9.78 -2.60 17.74
N ARG A 13 10.97 -2.98 18.19
CA ARG A 13 11.70 -2.28 19.25
C ARG A 13 13.01 -1.77 18.69
N GLU A 14 13.34 -0.54 19.03
CA GLU A 14 14.67 0.01 18.73
C GLU A 14 15.74 -0.70 19.55
N ASP A 15 16.77 -1.21 18.86
CA ASP A 15 18.02 -1.61 19.47
C ASP A 15 18.82 -0.35 19.81
N LYS A 16 18.85 0.02 21.10
CA LYS A 16 19.55 1.21 21.61
C LYS A 16 21.03 1.28 21.24
N ARG A 17 21.69 0.14 20.98
CA ARG A 17 23.12 0.11 20.63
C ARG A 17 23.34 0.48 19.16
N THR A 18 22.45 0.04 18.28
CA THR A 18 22.62 0.24 16.83
C THR A 18 21.67 1.27 16.22
N GLY A 19 20.70 1.77 16.98
CA GLY A 19 19.61 2.64 16.50
C GLY A 19 18.71 1.98 15.47
N ARG A 20 18.76 0.65 15.33
CA ARG A 20 18.00 -0.11 14.32
C ARG A 20 16.76 -0.69 14.96
N ILE A 21 15.64 -0.66 14.25
CA ILE A 21 14.42 -1.34 14.69
C ILE A 21 14.58 -2.84 14.47
N ARG A 22 14.45 -3.62 15.54
CA ARG A 22 14.22 -5.07 15.48
C ARG A 22 12.72 -5.31 15.41
N TRP A 23 12.25 -5.81 14.28
CA TRP A 23 10.84 -6.04 14.03
C TRP A 23 10.39 -7.40 14.61
N SER A 24 9.36 -7.40 15.45
CA SER A 24 8.59 -8.61 15.79
C SER A 24 7.53 -8.87 14.71
N ARG A 25 6.95 -7.81 14.16
CA ARG A 25 6.09 -7.82 12.97
C ARG A 25 6.52 -6.69 12.05
N PRO A 26 7.13 -6.94 10.88
CA PRO A 26 7.51 -5.88 9.96
C PRO A 26 6.26 -5.15 9.41
N PRO A 27 6.38 -3.86 9.05
CA PRO A 27 5.29 -3.12 8.43
C PRO A 27 4.91 -3.75 7.09
N ARG A 28 3.63 -3.61 6.71
CA ARG A 28 3.06 -4.18 5.50
C ARG A 28 2.14 -3.19 4.82
N ALA A 29 2.05 -3.24 3.50
CA ALA A 29 1.11 -2.41 2.77
C ALA A 29 0.53 -3.15 1.57
N ARG A 30 -0.74 -2.88 1.28
CA ARG A 30 -1.43 -3.32 0.06
C ARG A 30 -2.39 -2.23 -0.40
N TYR A 31 -2.70 -2.23 -1.69
CA TYR A 31 -3.65 -1.30 -2.28
C TYR A 31 -4.74 -2.08 -3.02
N GLU A 32 -5.98 -1.63 -2.86
CA GLU A 32 -7.15 -2.17 -3.55
C GLU A 32 -7.81 -1.02 -4.32
N CYS A 33 -7.80 -1.09 -5.65
CA CYS A 33 -8.46 -0.09 -6.48
C CYS A 33 -9.96 -0.39 -6.55
N LEU A 34 -10.80 0.60 -6.28
CA LEU A 34 -12.25 0.44 -6.39
C LEU A 34 -12.76 0.66 -7.82
N LEU A 35 -11.93 1.20 -8.72
CA LEU A 35 -12.31 1.45 -10.12
C LEU A 35 -12.05 0.25 -11.03
N CYS A 36 -10.83 -0.29 -10.96
CA CYS A 36 -10.40 -1.40 -11.81
C CYS A 36 -10.30 -2.74 -11.06
N HIS A 37 -10.74 -2.78 -9.79
CA HIS A 37 -10.68 -3.93 -8.89
C HIS A 37 -9.29 -4.58 -8.75
N THR A 38 -8.22 -3.91 -9.18
CA THR A 38 -6.87 -4.44 -9.06
C THR A 38 -6.41 -4.37 -7.60
N THR A 39 -5.83 -5.47 -7.13
CA THR A 39 -5.09 -5.52 -5.87
C THR A 39 -3.60 -5.49 -6.14
N GLU A 40 -2.87 -4.69 -5.38
CA GLU A 40 -1.41 -4.61 -5.45
C GLU A 40 -0.76 -4.81 -4.08
N GLY A 41 0.34 -5.57 -4.07
CA GLY A 41 0.97 -6.05 -2.84
C GLY A 41 0.41 -7.41 -2.39
N PRO A 42 0.52 -7.77 -1.10
CA PRO A 42 1.14 -7.00 -0.04
C PRO A 42 2.67 -6.92 -0.16
N VAL A 43 3.25 -5.77 0.16
CA VAL A 43 4.70 -5.63 0.41
C VAL A 43 4.97 -5.66 1.90
N THR A 44 6.18 -6.11 2.28
CA THR A 44 6.59 -6.21 3.69
C THR A 44 7.96 -5.56 3.89
N GLY A 45 8.12 -4.85 5.01
CA GLY A 45 9.35 -4.16 5.41
C GLY A 45 9.30 -2.65 5.16
N PRO A 46 9.98 -1.83 5.99
CA PRO A 46 9.76 -0.38 6.04
C PRO A 46 10.11 0.31 4.72
N THR A 47 11.26 -0.04 4.12
CA THR A 47 11.69 0.54 2.84
C THR A 47 10.76 0.15 1.69
N ALA A 48 10.31 -1.10 1.65
CA ALA A 48 9.40 -1.58 0.61
C ALA A 48 8.03 -0.92 0.74
N VAL A 49 7.50 -0.79 1.95
CA VAL A 49 6.24 -0.08 2.24
C VAL A 49 6.32 1.38 1.83
N ALA A 50 7.37 2.11 2.23
CA ALA A 50 7.53 3.52 1.87
C ALA A 50 7.58 3.72 0.35
N ARG A 51 8.36 2.89 -0.36
CA ARG A 51 8.43 2.91 -1.82
C ARG A 51 7.09 2.58 -2.46
N PHE A 52 6.42 1.53 -1.99
CA PHE A 52 5.11 1.11 -2.49
C PHE A 52 4.06 2.22 -2.36
N VAL A 53 3.99 2.89 -1.21
CA VAL A 53 3.06 4.01 -0.99
C VAL A 53 3.36 5.18 -1.93
N ALA A 54 4.63 5.51 -2.15
CA ALA A 54 5.00 6.56 -3.09
C ALA A 54 4.65 6.18 -4.54
N THR A 55 5.00 4.95 -4.95
CA THR A 55 4.76 4.44 -6.30
C THR A 55 3.28 4.28 -6.60
N ILE A 56 2.46 3.77 -5.68
CA ILE A 56 1.04 3.53 -5.97
C ILE A 56 0.30 4.85 -6.26
N ARG A 57 0.69 5.92 -5.57
CA ARG A 57 0.09 7.26 -5.75
C ARG A 57 0.39 7.86 -7.11
N THR A 58 1.54 7.56 -7.70
CA THR A 58 2.00 8.15 -8.97
C THR A 58 1.75 7.23 -10.17
N THR A 59 1.93 5.93 -10.00
CA THR A 59 1.91 4.95 -11.09
C THR A 59 0.55 4.28 -11.27
N HIS A 60 -0.22 4.02 -10.20
CA HIS A 60 -1.52 3.39 -10.38
C HIS A 60 -2.47 4.22 -11.26
N PRO A 61 -2.57 5.56 -11.11
CA PRO A 61 -3.44 6.38 -11.96
C PRO A 61 -3.14 6.28 -13.46
N THR A 62 -1.88 6.04 -13.85
CA THR A 62 -1.49 6.01 -15.28
C THR A 62 -1.85 4.69 -15.96
N ARG A 63 -2.02 3.61 -15.20
CA ARG A 63 -2.41 2.28 -15.70
C ARG A 63 -3.84 1.88 -15.33
N CYS A 64 -4.53 2.69 -14.52
CA CYS A 64 -5.93 2.45 -14.17
C CYS A 64 -6.80 2.82 -15.38
N THR A 65 -6.85 1.92 -16.36
CA THR A 65 -7.53 2.12 -17.64
C THR A 65 -9.02 1.77 -17.59
N THR A 66 -9.48 1.17 -16.49
CA THR A 66 -10.87 0.75 -16.33
C THR A 66 -11.64 1.76 -15.48
N THR A 67 -12.39 2.64 -16.15
CA THR A 67 -13.59 3.24 -15.56
C THR A 67 -14.66 2.17 -15.62
N HIS A 68 -14.88 1.40 -14.56
CA HIS A 68 -16.13 0.64 -14.50
C HIS A 68 -17.28 1.65 -14.36
N GLU A 69 -18.03 1.86 -15.44
CA GLU A 69 -19.37 2.42 -15.37
C GLU A 69 -20.27 1.45 -14.59
N GLY A 70 -20.42 1.71 -13.30
CA GLY A 70 -21.43 1.12 -12.45
C GLY A 70 -21.43 1.92 -11.14
N ALA A 71 -22.30 2.92 -10.90
CA ALA A 71 -23.72 2.93 -11.17
C ALA A 71 -24.20 4.30 -11.71
N ARG A 72 -24.64 4.32 -12.97
CA ARG A 72 -25.88 5.01 -13.36
C ARG A 72 -26.87 3.90 -13.67
N ALA A 73 -27.75 3.59 -12.74
CA ALA A 73 -28.90 2.74 -13.00
C ALA A 73 -30.07 3.19 -12.13
N ALA A 74 -31.10 3.69 -12.84
CA ALA A 74 -32.50 3.94 -12.49
C ALA A 74 -32.80 4.94 -11.35
#